data_AF-A0A1G0CKK8-F1
#
_entry.id   AF-A0A1G0CKK8-F1
#
_cell.length_a   1.000
_cell.length_b   1.000
_cell.length_c   1.000
_cell.angle_alpha   90.00
_cell.angle_beta   90.00
_cell.angle_gamma   90.00
#
_symmetry.space_group_name_H-M   'P 1'
#
loop_
_entity.id
_entity.type
_entity.pdbx_description
1 polymer ?
#
loop_
_entity_poly.entity_id
_entity_poly.type
_entity_poly.pdbx_seq_one_letter_code
_entity_poly.pdbx_strand_id
1 'polypeptide(L)' 'MNTMLEEVKTYFRNTPQDQIDKDWAEYAKYDQIGPKVDELLCHFESFFQFEDDPVYIVELKNPSNIKSPSYSDFFFIH' A
#
# COMPACT_ATOMS: atom_id res chain seq x y z
N MET A 1 -6.39 -7.41 -24.63
CA MET A 1 -6.44 -6.83 -23.28
C MET A 1 -5.11 -7.17 -22.64
N ASN A 2 -4.20 -6.22 -22.51
CA ASN A 2 -2.96 -6.47 -21.78
C ASN A 2 -3.26 -6.41 -20.29
N THR A 3 -2.63 -7.28 -19.51
CA THR A 3 -2.67 -7.15 -18.07
C THR A 3 -1.71 -6.04 -17.65
N MET A 4 -1.94 -5.43 -16.48
CA MET A 4 -1.01 -4.47 -15.89
C MET A 4 0.44 -5.00 -15.89
N LEU A 5 0.62 -6.30 -15.64
CA LEU A 5 1.93 -6.95 -15.68
C LEU A 5 2.58 -6.91 -17.07
N GLU A 6 1.81 -7.16 -18.14
CA GLU A 6 2.33 -7.13 -19.51
C GLU A 6 2.67 -5.71 -19.98
N GLU A 7 1.94 -4.71 -19.51
CA GLU A 7 2.26 -3.30 -19.76
C GLU A 7 3.56 -2.89 -19.07
N VAL A 8 3.75 -3.29 -17.82
CA VAL A 8 4.99 -3.06 -17.06
C VAL A 8 6.19 -3.73 -17.73
N LYS A 9 6.06 -5.00 -18.13
CA LYS A 9 7.12 -5.71 -18.87
C LYS A 9 7.45 -5.01 -20.19
N THR A 10 6.43 -4.55 -20.90
CA THR A 10 6.60 -3.87 -22.19
C THR A 10 7.35 -2.55 -22.03
N TYR A 11 7.02 -1.78 -20.99
CA TYR A 11 7.74 -0.56 -20.64
C TYR A 11 9.22 -0.86 -20.34
N PHE A 12 9.53 -1.80 -19.44
CA PHE A 12 10.92 -2.13 -19.12
C PHE A 12 11.72 -2.68 -20.31
N ARG A 13 11.07 -3.37 -21.25
CA ARG A 13 11.75 -3.87 -22.45
C ARG A 13 12.07 -2.77 -23.48
N ASN A 14 11.22 -1.75 -23.55
CA ASN A 14 11.30 -0.73 -24.59
C ASN A 14 11.96 0.57 -24.11
N THR A 15 12.13 0.75 -22.81
CA THR A 15 12.72 1.95 -22.22
C THR A 15 14.21 1.73 -21.90
N PRO A 16 15.12 2.64 -22.33
CA PRO A 16 16.54 2.56 -21.96
C PRO A 16 16.76 2.68 -20.45
N GLN A 17 17.82 2.05 -19.95
CA GLN A 17 18.15 2.07 -18.51
C GLN A 17 18.29 3.50 -17.96
N ASP A 18 18.98 4.38 -18.69
CA ASP A 18 19.16 5.78 -18.27
C ASP A 18 17.83 6.54 -18.07
N GLN A 19 16.83 6.21 -18.89
CA GLN A 19 15.49 6.81 -18.76
C GLN A 19 14.74 6.21 -17.57
N ILE A 20 14.86 4.89 -17.34
CA ILE A 20 14.31 4.23 -16.15
C ILE A 20 14.90 4.87 -14.89
N ASP A 21 16.21 5.04 -14.82
CA ASP A 21 16.89 5.61 -13.66
C ASP A 21 16.45 7.06 -13.40
N LYS A 22 16.27 7.85 -14.47
CA LYS A 22 15.72 9.20 -14.37
C LYS A 22 14.29 9.20 -13.86
N ASP A 23 13.43 8.33 -14.39
CA ASP A 23 12.03 8.22 -13.97
C ASP A 23 11.96 7.85 -12.48
N TRP A 24 12.76 6.87 -12.02
CA TRP A 24 12.86 6.52 -10.60
C TRP A 24 13.38 7.66 -9.72
N ALA A 25 14.35 8.43 -10.20
CA ALA A 25 14.87 9.59 -9.47
C ALA A 25 13.79 10.69 -9.28
N GLU A 26 12.87 10.84 -10.22
CA GLU A 26 11.74 11.77 -10.07
C GLU A 26 10.76 11.33 -8.97
N TYR A 27 10.65 10.02 -8.71
CA TYR A 27 9.79 9.48 -7.65
C TYR A 27 10.45 9.50 -6.27
N ALA A 28 11.77 9.60 -6.17
CA ALA A 28 12.49 9.67 -4.89
C ALA A 28 12.03 10.83 -3.99
N LYS A 29 11.46 11.90 -4.56
CA LYS A 29 10.87 13.01 -3.79
C LYS A 29 9.66 12.58 -2.93
N TYR A 30 9.03 11.45 -3.27
CA TYR A 30 7.88 10.91 -2.56
C TYR A 30 8.27 9.93 -1.44
N ASP A 31 9.52 9.50 -1.33
CA ASP A 31 10.00 8.63 -0.23
C ASP A 31 9.84 9.26 1.15
N GLN A 32 9.71 10.60 1.20
CA GLN A 32 9.47 11.35 2.44
C GLN A 32 7.98 11.54 2.74
N ILE A 33 7.09 11.08 1.87
CA ILE A 33 5.64 11.20 2.04
C ILE A 33 5.07 9.88 2.56
N GLY A 34 4.48 9.94 3.75
CA GLY A 34 3.84 8.80 4.40
C GLY A 34 4.71 8.22 5.52
N PRO A 35 4.15 7.27 6.29
CA PRO A 35 4.90 6.54 7.30
C PRO A 35 6.01 5.74 6.63
N LYS A 36 7.18 5.70 7.28
CA LYS A 36 8.26 4.86 6.78
C LYS A 36 7.83 3.40 6.80
N VAL A 37 8.41 2.59 5.92
CA VAL A 37 8.15 1.15 5.89
C VAL A 37 8.39 0.54 7.28
N ASP A 38 9.45 0.95 7.98
CA ASP A 38 9.74 0.47 9.33
C ASP A 38 8.66 0.90 10.35
N GLU A 39 8.15 2.13 10.26
CA GLU A 39 7.07 2.64 11.12
C GLU A 39 5.77 1.88 10.86
N LEU A 40 5.48 1.58 9.60
CA LEU A 40 4.35 0.79 9.17
C LEU A 40 4.46 -0.66 9.67
N LEU A 41 5.65 -1.28 9.54
CA LEU A 41 5.90 -2.64 10.01
C LEU A 41 5.77 -2.76 11.53
N CYS A 42 6.29 -1.79 12.30
CA CYS A 42 6.05 -1.74 13.74
C CYS A 42 4.56 -1.62 14.10
N HIS A 43 3.80 -0.84 13.33
CA HIS A 43 2.35 -0.74 13.52
C HIS A 43 1.67 -2.09 13.25
N PHE A 44 2.06 -2.78 12.19
CA PHE A 44 1.52 -4.11 11.88
C PHE A 44 1.91 -5.16 12.92
N GLU A 45 3.16 -5.19 13.40
CA GLU A 45 3.57 -6.10 14.49
C GLU A 45 2.73 -5.89 15.75
N SER A 46 2.43 -4.63 16.09
CA SER A 46 1.51 -4.34 17.19
C SER A 46 0.09 -4.85 16.89
N PHE A 47 -0.39 -4.70 15.66
CA PHE A 47 -1.72 -5.16 15.24
C PHE A 47 -1.85 -6.69 15.28
N PHE A 48 -0.85 -7.42 14.81
CA PHE A 48 -0.81 -8.88 14.83
C PHE A 48 -0.61 -9.46 16.24
N GLN A 49 0.00 -8.73 17.16
CA GLN A 49 0.05 -9.13 18.58
C GLN A 49 -1.33 -9.10 19.26
N PHE A 50 -2.28 -8.32 18.73
CA PHE A 50 -3.66 -8.29 19.22
C PHE A 50 -4.58 -9.34 18.57
N GLU A 51 -4.18 -9.99 17.47
CA GLU A 51 -4.98 -11.06 16.86
C GLU A 51 -5.07 -12.32 17.75
N ASP A 52 -4.17 -12.48 18.71
CA ASP A 52 -4.20 -13.54 19.73
C ASP A 52 -4.93 -13.13 21.04
N ASP A 53 -5.40 -11.88 21.16
CA ASP A 53 -6.18 -11.42 22.32
C ASP A 53 -7.70 -11.57 22.04
N PRO A 54 -8.43 -12.42 22.79
CA PRO A 54 -9.86 -12.64 22.58
C PRO A 54 -10.71 -11.39 22.79
N VAL A 55 -10.22 -10.37 23.50
CA VAL A 55 -10.92 -9.09 23.71
C VAL A 55 -10.92 -8.25 22.41
N TYR A 56 -9.82 -8.26 21.66
CA TYR A 56 -9.65 -7.44 20.45
C TYR A 56 -10.49 -7.97 19.26
N ILE A 57 -10.62 -9.30 19.14
CA ILE A 57 -11.43 -9.95 18.11
C ILE A 57 -12.92 -9.58 18.22
N VAL A 58 -13.42 -9.33 19.45
CA VAL A 58 -14.82 -8.98 19.69
C VAL A 58 -15.14 -7.56 19.22
N GLU A 59 -14.19 -6.63 19.31
CA GLU A 59 -14.38 -5.23 18.91
C GLU A 59 -14.38 -5.04 17.38
N LEU A 60 -13.51 -5.75 16.65
CA LEU A 60 -13.48 -5.73 15.18
C LEU A 60 -14.68 -6.46 14.53
N LYS A 61 -15.27 -7.44 15.21
CA LYS A 61 -16.48 -8.14 14.73
C LYS A 61 -17.76 -7.31 14.92
N ASN A 62 -17.67 -6.15 15.54
CA ASN A 62 -18.81 -5.25 15.69
C ASN A 62 -18.74 -4.14 14.61
N PRO A 63 -19.43 -4.30 13.46
CA PRO A 63 -19.32 -3.38 12.32
C PRO A 63 -19.80 -1.96 12.62
N SER A 64 -20.43 -1.73 13.77
CA SER A 64 -20.87 -0.41 14.25
C SER A 64 -19.74 0.45 14.84
N ASN A 65 -18.60 -0.17 15.23
CA ASN A 65 -17.49 0.53 15.87
C ASN A 65 -16.34 0.88 14.91
N ILE A 66 -16.33 0.29 13.71
CA ILE A 66 -15.33 0.60 12.69
C ILE A 66 -15.83 1.83 11.91
N LYS A 67 -15.47 3.03 12.40
CA LYS A 67 -15.50 4.23 11.56
C LYS A 67 -14.37 4.13 10.56
N SER A 68 -14.56 3.33 9.51
CA SER A 68 -13.68 3.37 8.35
C SER A 68 -13.74 4.78 7.78
N PRO A 69 -12.63 5.53 7.76
CA PRO A 69 -12.62 6.79 7.03
C PRO A 69 -12.88 6.46 5.56
N SER A 70 -13.74 7.23 4.90
CA SER A 70 -14.33 6.92 3.58
C SER A 70 -13.34 6.94 2.39
N TYR A 71 -12.06 6.67 2.65
CA TYR A 71 -11.02 6.54 1.63
C TYR A 71 -11.19 5.29 0.77
N SER A 72 -12.05 4.35 1.15
CA SER A 72 -12.39 3.17 0.35
C SER A 72 -12.84 3.54 -1.06
N ASP A 73 -13.55 4.65 -1.21
CA ASP A 73 -14.11 5.07 -2.50
C ASP A 73 -13.03 5.57 -3.47
N PHE A 74 -11.84 5.92 -2.96
CA PHE A 74 -10.72 6.40 -3.77
C PHE A 74 -9.95 5.24 -4.44
N PHE A 75 -9.94 4.05 -3.83
CA PHE A 75 -9.18 2.90 -4.30
C PHE A 75 -9.98 1.95 -5.19
N PHE A 76 -11.32 2.01 -5.14
CA PHE A 76 -12.20 1.09 -5.87
C PHE A 76 -13.06 1.79 -6.93
N ILE A 77 -12.49 2.77 -7.64
CA ILE A 77 -13.16 3.35 -8.81
C ILE A 77 -13.06 2.33 -9.96
N HIS A 78 -14.21 1.72 -10.29
CA HIS A 78 -14.43 0.87 -11.47
C HIS A 78 -14.63 1.70 -12.74
#